data_AF-A0A5T0SHN8-F1
#
_entry.id   AF-A0A5T0SHN8-F1
#
_cell.length_a   1.000
_cell.length_b   1.000
_cell.length_c   1.000
_cell.angle_alpha   90.00
_cell.angle_beta   90.00
_cell.angle_gamma   90.00
#
_symmetry.space_group_name_H-M   'P 1'
#
loop_
_entity.id
_entity.type
_entity.pdbx_description
1 polymer ?
#
loop_
_entity_poly.entity_id
_entity_poly.type
_entity_poly.pdbx_seq_one_letter_code
_entity_poly.pdbx_strand_id
1 'polypeptide(L)'
;MNNFKEIAKLVRKYKERNNALYEFLDKEDVSEYFRSLISLSELKQDKTTMLAILRRLIDLKEENLVQEWKKNNFKEDKIIELKHKFYEEVRKFYEKEHQNLINEIKEKKLLNNFYQSLIQGVHNIGLIMNIFEISWTKEIIEKNNKILSTQFPNLDDAMEFLRKNHLYQKTPEGEICERSYGVLVRIGNLWKFVPYARFFENEILKLEFAFENMIDQLKIFASSKEEKAYIEYFEKLKLAFCEKDEDRVIKAWQEAEFAWMKVKSPLQVGHPLEYYEDNYTHAVALEWDIRIEDENDFDVLKFGSEIKESFEHVYKNIGLEDCELEKEVLSNIEKTQLYICTPMIFYGAELKGLFSAQVVPNDEFVSSKAGKKIFAFINFVYENAKTKPFMKISSEVFDKEFLDFGRNILFYQEKIWKRVYEVSTIGHEFGHIFFIANDTEKTMNQSGFFKNIEEYKATTGGLINFFYHEQDDLIMPVFHELIKRAIGLISWQRVDEVRPYYTEGLIHLSLLFESEVLIFENNNLKINFDLGHYEKFKELTL
;
A
#
# COMPACT_ATOMS: atom_id res chain seq x y z
N MET A 1 -13.76 25.29 14.28
CA MET A 1 -13.80 25.14 12.82
C MET A 1 -12.57 24.34 12.44
N ASN A 2 -12.70 23.29 11.61
CA ASN A 2 -11.58 22.45 11.19
C ASN A 2 -11.03 22.97 9.84
N ASN A 3 -9.73 23.15 9.72
CA ASN A 3 -9.07 23.61 8.50
C ASN A 3 -8.14 22.51 7.95
N PHE A 4 -8.75 21.46 7.41
CA PHE A 4 -8.04 20.31 6.84
C PHE A 4 -7.15 20.69 5.66
N LYS A 5 -7.55 21.68 4.84
CA LYS A 5 -6.73 22.19 3.74
C LYS A 5 -5.40 22.79 4.20
N GLU A 6 -5.42 23.56 5.28
CA GLU A 6 -4.17 24.12 5.84
C GLU A 6 -3.30 23.01 6.45
N ILE A 7 -3.90 21.97 7.05
CA ILE A 7 -3.15 20.81 7.54
C ILE A 7 -2.45 20.08 6.39
N ALA A 8 -3.16 19.82 5.28
CA ALA A 8 -2.56 19.20 4.09
C ALA A 8 -1.35 20.00 3.57
N LYS A 9 -1.44 21.34 3.55
CA LYS A 9 -0.32 22.23 3.21
C LYS A 9 0.86 22.10 4.19
N LEU A 10 0.59 21.98 5.49
CA LEU A 10 1.66 21.75 6.48
C LEU A 10 2.32 20.39 6.32
N VAL A 11 1.54 19.34 6.08
CA VAL A 11 2.07 17.99 5.79
C VAL A 11 3.00 18.05 4.58
N ARG A 12 2.57 18.72 3.50
CA ARG A 12 3.40 18.92 2.30
C ARG A 12 4.71 19.62 2.61
N LYS A 13 4.69 20.68 3.41
CA LYS A 13 5.90 21.41 3.84
C LYS A 13 6.87 20.53 4.64
N TYR A 14 6.36 19.69 5.55
CA TYR A 14 7.18 18.73 6.29
C TYR A 14 7.83 17.72 5.34
N LYS A 15 7.06 17.23 4.36
CA LYS A 15 7.57 16.33 3.34
C LYS A 15 8.64 16.97 2.45
N GLU A 16 8.43 18.19 1.98
CA GLU A 16 9.42 18.95 1.20
C GLU A 16 10.73 19.12 1.98
N ARG A 17 10.65 19.40 3.29
CA ARG A 17 11.83 19.46 4.16
C ARG A 17 12.57 18.13 4.22
N ASN A 18 11.87 17.01 4.33
CA ASN A 18 12.49 15.68 4.35
C ASN A 18 13.09 15.33 2.99
N ASN A 19 12.40 15.65 1.89
CA ASN A 19 12.89 15.45 0.53
C ASN A 19 14.14 16.28 0.23
N ALA A 20 14.27 17.49 0.80
CA ALA A 20 15.46 18.31 0.66
C ALA A 20 16.73 17.66 1.25
N LEU A 21 16.59 16.62 2.09
CA LEU A 21 17.73 15.85 2.59
C LEU A 21 18.48 15.11 1.45
N TYR A 22 17.86 14.89 0.30
CA TYR A 22 18.57 14.35 -0.87
C TYR A 22 19.69 15.27 -1.39
N GLU A 23 19.67 16.57 -1.07
CA GLU A 23 20.77 17.48 -1.38
C GLU A 23 22.09 17.10 -0.68
N PHE A 24 22.06 16.27 0.36
CA PHE A 24 23.26 15.77 1.03
C PHE A 24 24.04 14.75 0.18
N LEU A 25 23.46 14.23 -0.91
CA LEU A 25 24.16 13.33 -1.83
C LEU A 25 25.41 13.94 -2.48
N ASP A 26 25.41 15.26 -2.66
CA ASP A 26 26.47 16.00 -3.36
C ASP A 26 27.33 16.85 -2.39
N LYS A 27 27.14 16.71 -1.08
CA LYS A 27 27.90 17.45 -0.06
C LYS A 27 28.99 16.57 0.57
N GLU A 28 30.21 17.11 0.64
CA GLU A 28 31.33 16.44 1.34
C GLU A 28 31.15 16.46 2.86
N ASP A 29 30.57 17.54 3.40
CA ASP A 29 30.26 17.68 4.81
C ASP A 29 28.77 17.41 5.08
N VAL A 30 28.49 16.30 5.77
CA VAL A 30 27.15 15.92 6.23
C VAL A 30 27.01 16.10 7.73
N SER A 31 25.80 16.38 8.20
CA SER A 31 25.52 16.63 9.61
C SER A 31 25.90 15.42 10.49
N GLU A 32 26.11 15.66 11.79
CA GLU A 32 26.45 14.61 12.77
C GLU A 32 25.45 13.44 12.75
N TYR A 33 24.17 13.73 12.50
CA TYR A 33 23.12 12.72 12.35
C TYR A 33 23.37 11.79 11.15
N PHE A 34 23.75 12.31 9.98
CA PHE A 34 24.06 11.45 8.83
C PHE A 34 25.38 10.71 9.01
N ARG A 35 26.36 11.30 9.69
CA ARG A 35 27.60 10.60 10.05
C ARG A 35 27.32 9.42 10.99
N SER A 36 26.39 9.56 11.93
CA SER A 36 26.00 8.45 12.79
C SER A 36 25.28 7.34 12.01
N LEU A 37 24.44 7.67 11.04
CA LEU A 37 23.79 6.68 10.16
C LEU A 37 24.79 5.96 9.25
N ILE A 38 25.78 6.66 8.70
CA ILE A 38 26.87 6.02 7.93
C ILE A 38 27.65 5.06 8.85
N SER A 39 28.02 5.50 10.04
CA SER A 39 28.69 4.64 11.03
C SER A 39 27.84 3.42 11.39
N LEU A 40 26.53 3.61 11.60
CA LEU A 40 25.58 2.54 11.89
C LEU A 40 25.49 1.51 10.76
N SER A 41 25.62 1.95 9.50
CA SER A 41 25.58 1.06 8.34
C SER A 41 26.78 0.11 8.27
N GLU A 42 27.88 0.41 8.95
CA GLU A 42 29.16 -0.29 8.85
C GLU A 42 29.71 -0.35 7.39
N LEU A 43 29.19 0.49 6.49
CA LEU A 43 29.62 0.62 5.11
C LEU A 43 30.62 1.77 4.93
N LYS A 44 31.32 1.78 3.79
CA LYS A 44 32.18 2.89 3.41
C LYS A 44 31.34 4.12 3.10
N GLN A 45 31.86 5.29 3.48
CA GLN A 45 31.26 6.57 3.10
C GLN A 45 31.49 6.83 1.61
N ASP A 46 30.46 6.58 0.82
CA ASP A 46 30.41 6.92 -0.60
C ASP A 46 28.98 7.33 -1.00
N LYS A 47 28.83 7.78 -2.25
CA LYS A 47 27.54 8.27 -2.77
C LYS A 47 26.47 7.17 -2.79
N THR A 48 26.85 5.91 -2.99
CA THR A 48 25.91 4.79 -3.04
C THR A 48 25.37 4.42 -1.65
N THR A 49 26.24 4.40 -0.64
CA THR A 49 25.86 4.22 0.76
C THR A 49 24.96 5.36 1.23
N MET A 50 25.32 6.62 0.94
CA MET A 50 24.50 7.77 1.30
C MET A 50 23.11 7.70 0.65
N LEU A 51 23.03 7.35 -0.64
CA LEU A 51 21.76 7.15 -1.32
C LEU A 51 20.93 6.05 -0.67
N ALA A 52 21.53 4.91 -0.32
CA ALA A 52 20.82 3.83 0.34
C ALA A 52 20.26 4.25 1.71
N ILE A 53 21.04 4.99 2.51
CA ILE A 53 20.59 5.54 3.80
C ILE A 53 19.43 6.52 3.62
N LEU A 54 19.54 7.46 2.66
CA LEU A 54 18.49 8.44 2.38
C LEU A 54 17.21 7.77 1.89
N ARG A 55 17.30 6.73 1.05
CA ARG A 55 16.14 5.95 0.64
C ARG A 55 15.49 5.21 1.80
N ARG A 56 16.27 4.69 2.75
CA ARG A 56 15.72 4.08 3.97
C ARG A 56 15.00 5.10 4.85
N LEU A 57 15.54 6.31 4.97
CA LEU A 57 14.99 7.34 5.85
C LEU A 57 13.81 8.07 5.23
N ILE A 58 13.89 8.47 3.97
CA ILE A 58 12.91 9.36 3.31
C ILE A 58 11.86 8.54 2.58
N ASP A 59 12.28 7.57 1.76
CA ASP A 59 11.36 6.72 1.01
C ASP A 59 10.83 5.55 1.85
N LEU A 60 11.36 5.38 3.07
CA LEU A 60 11.06 4.30 4.01
C LEU A 60 11.45 2.90 3.50
N LYS A 61 12.27 2.84 2.45
CA LYS A 61 12.62 1.63 1.69
C LYS A 61 13.97 1.04 2.07
N GLU A 62 14.01 -0.21 2.52
CA GLU A 62 15.23 -0.85 3.03
C GLU A 62 16.06 -1.60 1.98
N GLU A 63 15.51 -1.88 0.80
CA GLU A 63 16.09 -2.78 -0.19
C GLU A 63 17.46 -2.30 -0.68
N ASN A 64 17.65 -0.99 -0.80
CA ASN A 64 18.92 -0.40 -1.20
C ASN A 64 20.03 -0.64 -0.18
N LEU A 65 19.74 -0.52 1.13
CA LEU A 65 20.72 -0.82 2.17
C LEU A 65 21.04 -2.32 2.20
N VAL A 66 20.02 -3.17 2.09
CA VAL A 66 20.19 -4.62 2.01
C VAL A 66 21.08 -5.01 0.84
N GLN A 67 20.89 -4.39 -0.33
CA GLN A 67 21.73 -4.63 -1.50
C GLN A 67 23.19 -4.19 -1.27
N GLU A 68 23.43 -3.03 -0.65
CA GLU A 68 24.79 -2.59 -0.34
C GLU A 68 25.50 -3.49 0.68
N TRP A 69 24.79 -3.96 1.72
CA TRP A 69 25.34 -4.94 2.65
C TRP A 69 25.67 -6.27 1.96
N LYS A 70 24.80 -6.77 1.08
CA LYS A 70 25.05 -7.99 0.29
C LYS A 70 26.28 -7.84 -0.62
N LYS A 71 26.42 -6.70 -1.32
CA LYS A 71 27.61 -6.40 -2.16
C LYS A 71 28.91 -6.39 -1.35
N ASN A 72 28.83 -6.00 -0.08
CA ASN A 72 29.97 -5.99 0.84
C ASN A 72 30.12 -7.30 1.63
N ASN A 73 29.44 -8.38 1.21
CA ASN A 73 29.54 -9.74 1.77
C ASN A 73 29.13 -9.86 3.26
N PHE A 74 28.18 -9.04 3.70
CA PHE A 74 27.63 -9.16 5.06
C PHE A 74 26.81 -10.45 5.16
N LYS A 75 26.90 -11.12 6.31
CA LYS A 75 26.11 -12.34 6.58
C LYS A 75 24.64 -11.98 6.85
N GLU A 76 23.73 -12.90 6.55
CA GLU A 76 22.28 -12.68 6.72
C GLU A 76 21.90 -12.25 8.16
N ASP A 77 22.40 -12.94 9.19
CA ASP A 77 22.10 -12.58 10.58
C ASP A 77 22.59 -11.16 10.93
N LYS A 78 23.69 -10.70 10.32
CA LYS A 78 24.21 -9.33 10.49
C LYS A 78 23.34 -8.31 9.76
N ILE A 79 22.86 -8.65 8.57
CA ILE A 79 21.92 -7.81 7.81
C ILE A 79 20.64 -7.62 8.62
N ILE A 80 20.08 -8.69 9.19
CA ILE A 80 18.90 -8.62 10.06
C ILE A 80 19.15 -7.70 11.26
N GLU A 81 20.29 -7.85 11.95
CA GLU A 81 20.68 -6.97 13.06
C GLU A 81 20.69 -5.49 12.64
N LEU A 82 21.29 -5.18 11.49
CA LEU A 82 21.38 -3.81 10.98
C LEU A 82 20.02 -3.27 10.53
N LYS A 83 19.16 -4.09 9.94
CA LYS A 83 17.77 -3.71 9.60
C LYS A 83 17.01 -3.24 10.83
N HIS A 84 17.09 -3.97 11.95
CA HIS A 84 16.47 -3.55 13.23
C HIS A 84 17.00 -2.22 13.72
N LYS A 85 18.33 -2.00 13.65
CA LYS A 85 18.93 -0.73 14.07
C LYS A 85 18.48 0.43 13.19
N PHE A 86 18.40 0.23 11.88
CA PHE A 86 17.91 1.26 10.97
C PHE A 86 16.42 1.54 11.15
N TYR A 87 15.59 0.51 11.36
CA TYR A 87 14.19 0.70 11.70
C TYR A 87 14.03 1.56 12.97
N GLU A 88 14.84 1.30 14.00
CA GLU A 88 14.86 2.07 15.24
C GLU A 88 15.23 3.56 15.03
N GLU A 89 16.21 3.86 14.17
CA GLU A 89 16.57 5.24 13.85
C GLU A 89 15.51 5.96 13.02
N VAL A 90 14.90 5.26 12.05
CA VAL A 90 13.78 5.77 11.26
C VAL A 90 12.58 6.06 12.16
N ARG A 91 12.26 5.15 13.08
CA ARG A 91 11.22 5.33 14.09
C ARG A 91 11.43 6.61 14.88
N LYS A 92 12.60 6.78 15.52
CA LYS A 92 12.90 7.98 16.33
C LYS A 92 12.76 9.27 15.53
N PHE A 93 13.23 9.26 14.27
CA PHE A 93 13.11 10.40 13.37
C PHE A 93 11.65 10.78 13.17
N TYR A 94 10.81 9.84 12.74
CA TYR A 94 9.41 10.12 12.42
C TYR A 94 8.53 10.35 13.64
N GLU A 95 8.76 9.68 14.77
CA GLU A 95 8.03 9.98 16.01
C GLU A 95 8.19 11.44 16.42
N LYS A 96 9.43 11.96 16.34
CA LYS A 96 9.72 13.36 16.61
C LYS A 96 9.06 14.29 15.59
N GLU A 97 9.17 13.97 14.30
CA GLU A 97 8.57 14.78 13.23
C GLU A 97 7.03 14.83 13.32
N HIS A 98 6.40 13.70 13.61
CA HIS A 98 4.96 13.60 13.83
C HIS A 98 4.53 14.45 15.03
N GLN A 99 5.20 14.34 16.18
CA GLN A 99 4.86 15.15 17.35
C GLN A 99 5.07 16.65 17.08
N ASN A 100 6.12 17.03 16.34
CA ASN A 100 6.34 18.42 15.93
C ASN A 100 5.18 18.94 15.06
N LEU A 101 4.74 18.16 14.08
CA LEU A 101 3.61 18.51 13.22
C LEU A 101 2.32 18.69 14.04
N ILE A 102 2.03 17.75 14.95
CA ILE A 102 0.85 17.80 15.81
C ILE A 102 0.85 19.04 16.70
N ASN A 103 2.02 19.41 17.24
CA ASN A 103 2.19 20.63 18.03
C ASN A 103 1.92 21.88 17.19
N GLU A 104 2.47 21.95 15.97
CA GLU A 104 2.25 23.10 15.07
C GLU A 104 0.76 23.25 14.70
N ILE A 105 0.06 22.14 14.43
CA ILE A 105 -1.40 22.13 14.16
C ILE A 105 -2.18 22.71 15.35
N LYS A 106 -1.79 22.31 16.58
CA LYS A 106 -2.41 22.78 17.82
C LYS A 106 -2.16 24.26 18.07
N GLU A 107 -0.92 24.71 17.92
CA GLU A 107 -0.51 26.11 18.08
C GLU A 107 -1.25 27.03 17.12
N LYS A 108 -1.40 26.59 15.87
CA LYS A 108 -2.16 27.29 14.82
C LYS A 108 -3.68 27.18 14.98
N LYS A 109 -4.17 26.38 15.95
CA LYS A 109 -5.61 26.17 16.23
C LYS A 109 -6.39 25.74 14.99
N LEU A 110 -5.82 24.85 14.18
CA LEU A 110 -6.43 24.43 12.91
C LEU A 110 -7.60 23.46 13.09
N LEU A 111 -7.76 22.88 14.28
CA LEU A 111 -8.78 21.86 14.58
C LEU A 111 -9.60 22.25 15.80
N ASN A 112 -10.83 21.72 15.86
CA ASN A 112 -11.60 21.68 17.09
C ASN A 112 -10.96 20.72 18.11
N ASN A 113 -11.48 20.73 19.34
CA ASN A 113 -10.95 19.87 20.41
C ASN A 113 -11.09 18.38 20.10
N PHE A 114 -12.16 17.96 19.42
CA PHE A 114 -12.35 16.55 19.05
C PHE A 114 -11.22 16.07 18.12
N TYR A 115 -11.00 16.73 16.99
CA TYR A 115 -9.99 16.34 16.01
C TYR A 115 -8.57 16.52 16.53
N GLN A 116 -8.33 17.52 17.39
CA GLN A 116 -7.04 17.66 18.06
C GLN A 116 -6.76 16.47 19.00
N SER A 117 -7.76 16.04 19.78
CA SER A 117 -7.66 14.85 20.64
C SER A 117 -7.54 13.56 19.82
N LEU A 118 -8.24 13.47 18.68
CA LEU A 118 -8.15 12.34 17.76
C LEU A 118 -6.73 12.14 17.26
N ILE A 119 -6.11 13.18 16.67
CA ILE A 119 -4.76 13.07 16.10
C ILE A 119 -3.74 12.73 17.19
N GLN A 120 -3.83 13.36 18.37
CA GLN A 120 -2.93 13.06 19.48
C GLN A 120 -3.14 11.62 19.99
N GLY A 121 -4.37 11.15 20.10
CA GLY A 121 -4.68 9.78 20.52
C GLY A 121 -4.16 8.73 19.53
N VAL A 122 -4.37 8.96 18.23
CA VAL A 122 -3.84 8.11 17.16
C VAL A 122 -2.30 8.11 17.17
N HIS A 123 -1.64 9.26 17.39
CA HIS A 123 -0.19 9.31 17.58
C HIS A 123 0.27 8.46 18.77
N ASN A 124 -0.38 8.60 19.93
CA ASN A 124 -0.04 7.85 21.14
C ASN A 124 -0.17 6.34 20.95
N ILE A 125 -1.23 5.90 20.26
CA ILE A 125 -1.40 4.49 19.85
C ILE A 125 -0.28 4.09 18.89
N GLY A 126 0.05 4.93 17.92
CA GLY A 126 1.12 4.71 16.95
C GLY A 126 2.49 4.47 17.58
N LEU A 127 2.84 5.18 18.67
CA LEU A 127 4.07 4.93 19.43
C LEU A 127 4.12 3.50 19.98
N ILE A 128 2.97 2.95 20.38
CA ILE A 128 2.86 1.56 20.87
C ILE A 128 2.92 0.59 19.69
N MET A 129 2.23 0.91 18.58
CA MET A 129 2.28 0.11 17.34
C MET A 129 3.71 -0.04 16.83
N ASN A 130 4.54 1.01 16.88
CA ASN A 130 5.96 0.92 16.53
C ASN A 130 6.74 -0.12 17.36
N ILE A 131 6.46 -0.19 18.65
CA ILE A 131 7.11 -1.16 19.55
C ILE A 131 6.58 -2.56 19.26
N PHE A 132 5.27 -2.67 19.07
CA PHE A 132 4.61 -3.94 18.81
C PHE A 132 5.07 -4.54 17.47
N GLU A 133 5.24 -3.73 16.42
CA GLU A 133 5.76 -4.16 15.13
C GLU A 133 7.14 -4.83 15.20
N ILE A 134 8.00 -4.38 16.12
CA ILE A 134 9.31 -5.00 16.35
C ILE A 134 9.14 -6.41 16.93
N SER A 135 8.26 -6.58 17.92
CA SER A 135 7.94 -7.88 18.52
C SER A 135 7.28 -8.80 17.50
N TRP A 136 6.33 -8.27 16.72
CA TRP A 136 5.60 -8.97 15.66
C TRP A 136 6.56 -9.49 14.58
N THR A 137 7.43 -8.62 14.05
CA THR A 137 8.41 -8.97 13.01
C THR A 137 9.34 -10.10 13.49
N LYS A 138 9.86 -9.99 14.72
CA LYS A 138 10.80 -10.99 15.26
C LYS A 138 10.17 -12.37 15.39
N GLU A 139 8.93 -12.43 15.88
CA GLU A 139 8.29 -13.72 16.13
C GLU A 139 7.72 -14.34 14.85
N ILE A 140 7.02 -13.56 14.02
CA ILE A 140 6.33 -14.10 12.85
C ILE A 140 7.29 -14.22 11.67
N ILE A 141 7.93 -13.11 11.28
CA ILE A 141 8.76 -13.07 10.08
C ILE A 141 10.11 -13.75 10.31
N GLU A 142 10.83 -13.38 11.36
CA GLU A 142 12.22 -13.81 11.51
C GLU A 142 12.37 -15.21 12.13
N LYS A 143 11.37 -15.63 12.90
CA LYS A 143 11.36 -16.92 13.58
C LYS A 143 10.40 -17.91 12.92
N ASN A 144 9.10 -17.65 12.87
CA ASN A 144 8.14 -18.62 12.35
C ASN A 144 8.33 -18.89 10.86
N ASN A 145 8.41 -17.83 10.04
CA ASN A 145 8.59 -18.00 8.58
C ASN A 145 9.93 -18.68 8.26
N LYS A 146 10.99 -18.36 9.02
CA LYS A 146 12.30 -19.03 8.91
C LYS A 146 12.25 -20.51 9.30
N ILE A 147 11.50 -20.87 10.35
CA ILE A 147 11.32 -22.27 10.76
C ILE A 147 10.56 -23.03 9.66
N LEU A 148 9.45 -22.48 9.17
CA LEU A 148 8.63 -23.11 8.14
C LEU A 148 9.43 -23.26 6.83
N SER A 149 10.14 -22.22 6.39
CA SER A 149 10.96 -22.25 5.18
C SER A 149 12.12 -23.27 5.26
N THR A 150 12.59 -23.57 6.47
CA THR A 150 13.65 -24.58 6.69
C THR A 150 13.08 -25.99 6.77
N GLN A 151 11.86 -26.13 7.30
CA GLN A 151 11.21 -27.42 7.53
C GLN A 151 10.57 -27.99 6.26
N PHE A 152 10.06 -27.13 5.37
CA PHE A 152 9.34 -27.53 4.17
C PHE A 152 10.11 -27.17 2.90
N PRO A 153 10.12 -28.05 1.88
CA PRO A 153 10.87 -27.81 0.65
C PRO A 153 10.20 -26.78 -0.27
N ASN A 154 8.89 -26.57 -0.14
CA ASN A 154 8.11 -25.58 -0.88
C ASN A 154 6.93 -25.07 -0.03
N LEU A 155 6.32 -23.97 -0.48
CA LEU A 155 5.23 -23.31 0.22
C LEU A 155 3.97 -24.18 0.32
N ASP A 156 3.62 -24.92 -0.73
CA ASP A 156 2.42 -25.76 -0.76
C ASP A 156 2.44 -26.83 0.34
N ASP A 157 3.59 -27.47 0.55
CA ASP A 157 3.77 -28.46 1.64
C ASP A 157 3.61 -27.82 3.02
N ALA A 158 4.11 -26.59 3.20
CA ALA A 158 3.93 -25.84 4.44
C ALA A 158 2.45 -25.49 4.67
N MET A 159 1.75 -25.01 3.64
CA MET A 159 0.33 -24.68 3.71
C MET A 159 -0.53 -25.92 3.99
N GLU A 160 -0.21 -27.06 3.38
CA GLU A 160 -0.90 -28.32 3.66
C GLU A 160 -0.69 -28.76 5.11
N PHE A 161 0.53 -28.62 5.65
CA PHE A 161 0.80 -28.86 7.06
C PHE A 161 -0.04 -27.96 7.97
N LEU A 162 -0.10 -26.65 7.70
CA LEU A 162 -0.91 -25.71 8.48
C LEU A 162 -2.40 -26.10 8.44
N ARG A 163 -2.91 -26.47 7.26
CA ARG A 163 -4.30 -26.92 7.09
C ARG A 163 -4.61 -28.20 7.87
N LYS A 164 -3.76 -29.22 7.76
CA LYS A 164 -3.92 -30.52 8.44
C LYS A 164 -3.87 -30.41 9.96
N ASN A 165 -3.12 -29.43 10.47
CA ASN A 165 -2.94 -29.23 11.91
C ASN A 165 -3.85 -28.14 12.50
N HIS A 166 -4.80 -27.61 11.72
CA HIS A 166 -5.74 -26.56 12.16
C HIS A 166 -5.03 -25.30 12.66
N LEU A 167 -3.99 -24.85 11.95
CA LEU A 167 -3.16 -23.69 12.31
C LEU A 167 -3.57 -22.44 11.52
N TYR A 168 -4.83 -22.05 11.66
CA TYR A 168 -5.45 -20.94 10.95
C TYR A 168 -6.67 -20.44 11.74
N GLN A 169 -7.11 -19.22 11.46
CA GLN A 169 -8.36 -18.69 12.02
C GLN A 169 -9.53 -18.90 11.07
N LYS A 170 -10.74 -18.92 11.63
CA LYS A 170 -11.97 -19.16 10.88
C LYS A 170 -12.87 -17.94 10.83
N THR A 171 -13.61 -17.81 9.75
CA THR A 171 -14.72 -16.85 9.63
C THR A 171 -15.85 -17.23 10.60
N PRO A 172 -16.81 -16.31 10.87
CA PRO A 172 -18.00 -16.63 11.65
C PRO A 172 -18.82 -17.82 11.10
N GLU A 173 -18.72 -18.07 9.80
CA GLU A 173 -19.36 -19.17 9.09
C GLU A 173 -18.60 -20.51 9.23
N GLY A 174 -17.41 -20.49 9.84
CA GLY A 174 -16.58 -21.67 10.11
C GLY A 174 -15.61 -22.04 8.98
N GLU A 175 -15.49 -21.20 7.94
CA GLU A 175 -14.55 -21.35 6.84
C GLU A 175 -13.15 -20.89 7.24
N ILE A 176 -12.10 -21.34 6.55
CA ILE A 176 -10.74 -20.83 6.78
C ILE A 176 -10.70 -19.38 6.30
N CYS A 177 -10.31 -18.46 7.18
CA CYS A 177 -10.14 -17.06 6.84
C CYS A 177 -8.89 -16.87 5.97
N GLU A 178 -8.96 -15.97 5.00
CA GLU A 178 -7.82 -15.60 4.13
C GLU A 178 -6.67 -14.96 4.91
N ARG A 179 -7.00 -14.26 6.02
CA ARG A 179 -6.09 -13.53 6.89
C ARG A 179 -6.24 -13.95 8.33
N SER A 180 -5.24 -13.63 9.15
CA SER A 180 -5.24 -13.97 10.56
C SER A 180 -4.68 -12.86 11.44
N TYR A 181 -5.11 -12.89 12.70
CA TYR A 181 -4.65 -12.02 13.79
C TYR A 181 -4.08 -12.90 14.91
N GLY A 182 -3.11 -13.73 14.56
CA GLY A 182 -2.51 -14.70 15.48
C GLY A 182 -1.09 -15.09 15.12
N VAL A 183 -0.50 -15.89 16.00
CA VAL A 183 0.90 -16.30 15.98
C VAL A 183 0.98 -17.81 16.08
N LEU A 184 1.85 -18.42 15.28
CA LEU A 184 2.27 -19.79 15.48
C LEU A 184 3.17 -19.92 16.70
N VAL A 185 2.76 -20.76 17.65
CA VAL A 185 3.52 -21.06 18.86
C VAL A 185 3.88 -22.53 18.88
N ARG A 186 5.18 -22.83 19.03
CA ARG A 186 5.68 -24.19 19.17
C ARG A 186 5.81 -24.57 20.64
N ILE A 187 5.07 -25.60 21.06
CA ILE A 187 5.13 -26.19 22.41
C ILE A 187 5.67 -27.62 22.28
N GLY A 188 6.99 -27.77 22.43
CA GLY A 188 7.69 -29.02 22.16
C GLY A 188 7.64 -29.39 20.67
N ASN A 189 6.93 -30.48 20.35
CA ASN A 189 6.71 -30.92 18.97
C ASN A 189 5.35 -30.51 18.40
N LEU A 190 4.50 -29.87 19.20
CA LEU A 190 3.17 -29.42 18.77
C LEU A 190 3.22 -27.95 18.38
N TRP A 191 2.49 -27.62 17.33
CA TRP A 191 2.19 -26.25 16.95
C TRP A 191 0.79 -25.88 17.44
N LYS A 192 0.63 -24.63 17.83
CA LYS A 192 -0.66 -24.01 18.11
C LYS A 192 -0.73 -22.66 17.43
N PHE A 193 -1.93 -22.27 17.03
CA PHE A 193 -2.19 -20.90 16.58
C PHE A 193 -2.83 -20.14 17.74
N VAL A 194 -2.34 -18.93 18.03
CA VAL A 194 -2.73 -18.16 19.23
C VAL A 194 -3.02 -16.72 18.84
N PRO A 195 -4.17 -16.12 19.22
CA PRO A 195 -4.47 -14.72 18.91
C PRO A 195 -3.40 -13.74 19.41
N TYR A 196 -3.23 -12.60 18.72
CA TYR A 196 -2.29 -11.55 19.15
C TYR A 196 -2.51 -11.12 20.59
N ALA A 197 -3.77 -10.97 21.01
CA ALA A 197 -4.16 -10.59 22.37
C ALA A 197 -3.63 -11.53 23.47
N ARG A 198 -3.34 -12.79 23.11
CA ARG A 198 -2.81 -13.83 24.02
C ARG A 198 -1.30 -13.92 23.96
N PHE A 199 -0.70 -13.73 22.78
CA PHE A 199 0.74 -13.88 22.61
C PHE A 199 1.50 -12.61 23.03
N PHE A 200 1.00 -11.43 22.66
CA PHE A 200 1.62 -10.14 22.91
C PHE A 200 0.93 -9.38 24.05
N GLU A 201 0.69 -10.05 25.18
CA GLU A 201 -0.14 -9.51 26.27
C GLU A 201 0.34 -8.15 26.78
N ASN A 202 1.65 -7.91 26.80
CA ASN A 202 2.25 -6.66 27.27
C ASN A 202 1.96 -5.49 26.32
N GLU A 203 2.12 -5.71 25.01
CA GLU A 203 1.83 -4.74 23.97
C GLU A 203 0.34 -4.43 23.90
N ILE A 204 -0.50 -5.46 24.00
CA ILE A 204 -1.96 -5.36 23.92
C ILE A 204 -2.52 -4.61 25.14
N LEU A 205 -2.00 -4.85 26.35
CA LEU A 205 -2.40 -4.09 27.53
C LEU A 205 -2.09 -2.59 27.40
N LYS A 206 -0.95 -2.23 26.78
CA LYS A 206 -0.61 -0.83 26.52
C LYS A 206 -1.55 -0.22 25.48
N LEU A 207 -1.86 -0.97 24.41
CA LEU A 207 -2.82 -0.53 23.39
C LEU A 207 -4.20 -0.30 24.01
N GLU A 208 -4.71 -1.24 24.80
CA GLU A 208 -5.99 -1.14 25.49
C GLU A 208 -6.10 0.17 26.28
N PHE A 209 -5.09 0.46 27.11
CA PHE A 209 -5.05 1.70 27.89
C PHE A 209 -4.99 2.96 26.99
N ALA A 210 -4.22 2.93 25.91
CA ALA A 210 -4.14 4.06 24.99
C ALA A 210 -5.47 4.32 24.25
N PHE A 211 -6.14 3.25 23.80
CA PHE A 211 -7.48 3.34 23.22
C PHE A 211 -8.49 3.88 24.23
N GLU A 212 -8.52 3.39 25.47
CA GLU A 212 -9.44 3.87 26.50
C GLU A 212 -9.27 5.37 26.76
N ASN A 213 -8.03 5.81 26.99
CA ASN A 213 -7.76 7.23 27.20
C ASN A 213 -8.21 8.09 26.01
N MET A 214 -7.92 7.64 24.78
CA MET A 214 -8.35 8.36 23.58
C MET A 214 -9.88 8.41 23.49
N ILE A 215 -10.56 7.26 23.60
CA ILE A 215 -12.02 7.14 23.49
C ILE A 215 -12.72 8.03 24.52
N ASP A 216 -12.25 8.02 25.78
CA ASP A 216 -12.80 8.85 26.85
C ASP A 216 -12.68 10.34 26.53
N GLN A 217 -11.53 10.78 26.00
CA GLN A 217 -11.36 12.17 25.56
C GLN A 217 -12.25 12.51 24.36
N LEU A 218 -12.38 11.61 23.40
CA LEU A 218 -13.24 11.82 22.22
C LEU A 218 -14.71 11.96 22.62
N LYS A 219 -15.20 11.14 23.56
CA LYS A 219 -16.57 11.19 24.08
C LYS A 219 -16.94 12.53 24.72
N ILE A 220 -15.98 13.22 25.34
CA ILE A 220 -16.20 14.55 25.93
C ILE A 220 -16.54 15.59 24.86
N PHE A 221 -15.89 15.52 23.69
CA PHE A 221 -16.01 16.54 22.65
C PHE A 221 -16.97 16.18 21.52
N ALA A 222 -17.32 14.90 21.37
CA ALA A 222 -18.14 14.43 20.26
C ALA A 222 -19.56 15.02 20.28
N SER A 223 -19.95 15.59 19.16
CA SER A 223 -21.23 16.26 18.97
C SER A 223 -21.92 15.82 17.69
N SER A 224 -21.16 15.59 16.61
CA SER A 224 -21.69 15.24 15.30
C SER A 224 -21.84 13.73 15.09
N LYS A 225 -22.57 13.33 14.03
CA LYS A 225 -22.68 11.93 13.62
C LYS A 225 -21.31 11.35 13.23
N GLU A 226 -20.49 12.15 12.56
CA GLU A 226 -19.14 11.75 12.12
C GLU A 226 -18.21 11.50 13.32
N GLU A 227 -18.22 12.41 14.30
CA GLU A 227 -17.42 12.28 15.53
C GLU A 227 -17.83 11.04 16.34
N LYS A 228 -19.14 10.70 16.34
CA LYS A 228 -19.63 9.46 16.95
C LYS A 228 -19.23 8.21 16.18
N ALA A 229 -19.12 8.28 14.85
CA ALA A 229 -18.65 7.16 14.03
C ALA A 229 -17.19 6.81 14.34
N TYR A 230 -16.33 7.79 14.58
CA TYR A 230 -14.97 7.53 15.08
C TYR A 230 -14.96 6.83 16.43
N ILE A 231 -15.81 7.27 17.37
CA ILE A 231 -15.89 6.63 18.70
C ILE A 231 -16.31 5.16 18.54
N GLU A 232 -17.36 4.89 17.76
CA GLU A 232 -17.80 3.52 17.47
C GLU A 232 -16.66 2.70 16.84
N TYR A 233 -15.94 3.28 15.88
CA TYR A 233 -14.78 2.63 15.25
C TYR A 233 -13.71 2.25 16.27
N PHE A 234 -13.25 3.20 17.10
CA PHE A 234 -12.19 2.91 18.06
C PHE A 234 -12.63 1.99 19.19
N GLU A 235 -13.89 2.02 19.61
CA GLU A 235 -14.44 1.05 20.55
C GLU A 235 -14.39 -0.37 19.97
N LYS A 236 -14.80 -0.55 18.71
CA LYS A 236 -14.74 -1.84 18.03
C LYS A 236 -13.32 -2.31 17.77
N LEU A 237 -12.44 -1.41 17.33
CA LEU A 237 -11.03 -1.72 17.09
C LEU A 237 -10.31 -2.12 18.38
N LYS A 238 -10.57 -1.44 19.51
CA LYS A 238 -10.05 -1.84 20.82
C LYS A 238 -10.46 -3.28 21.15
N LEU A 239 -11.74 -3.61 20.97
CA LEU A 239 -12.24 -4.96 21.23
C LEU A 239 -11.57 -5.99 20.32
N ALA A 240 -11.34 -5.66 19.04
CA ALA A 240 -10.66 -6.55 18.10
C ALA A 240 -9.21 -6.85 18.52
N PHE A 241 -8.42 -5.82 18.89
CA PHE A 241 -7.08 -6.01 19.44
C PHE A 241 -7.07 -6.83 20.74
N CYS A 242 -8.07 -6.64 21.60
CA CYS A 242 -8.16 -7.35 22.88
C CYS A 242 -8.80 -8.75 22.79
N GLU A 243 -9.24 -9.21 21.61
CA GLU A 243 -9.96 -10.49 21.49
C GLU A 243 -8.99 -11.67 21.67
N LYS A 244 -9.25 -12.45 22.72
CA LYS A 244 -8.41 -13.55 23.20
C LYS A 244 -8.97 -14.92 22.82
N ASP A 245 -10.16 -14.94 22.26
CA ASP A 245 -10.88 -16.12 21.81
C ASP A 245 -10.71 -16.29 20.30
N GLU A 246 -10.19 -17.45 19.92
CA GLU A 246 -9.88 -17.80 18.54
C GLU A 246 -11.14 -17.84 17.66
N ASP A 247 -12.28 -18.26 18.21
CA ASP A 247 -13.54 -18.36 17.46
C ASP A 247 -14.23 -16.99 17.25
N ARG A 248 -13.75 -15.94 17.93
CA ARG A 248 -14.37 -14.59 17.88
C ARG A 248 -13.48 -13.53 17.26
N VAL A 249 -12.18 -13.80 17.12
CA VAL A 249 -11.19 -12.83 16.63
C VAL A 249 -11.54 -12.25 15.26
N ILE A 250 -11.83 -13.09 14.25
CA ILE A 250 -12.17 -12.61 12.90
C ILE A 250 -13.44 -11.75 12.93
N LYS A 251 -14.46 -12.19 13.66
CA LYS A 251 -15.70 -11.42 13.82
C LYS A 251 -15.44 -10.04 14.44
N ALA A 252 -14.59 -9.97 15.47
CA ALA A 252 -14.29 -8.71 16.14
C ALA A 252 -13.60 -7.71 15.19
N TRP A 253 -12.67 -8.19 14.35
CA TRP A 253 -12.02 -7.37 13.32
C TRP A 253 -13.01 -6.93 12.24
N GLN A 254 -13.86 -7.82 11.72
CA GLN A 254 -14.92 -7.45 10.76
C GLN A 254 -15.87 -6.39 11.33
N GLU A 255 -16.25 -6.48 12.62
CA GLU A 255 -17.06 -5.45 13.28
C GLU A 255 -16.34 -4.08 13.36
N ALA A 256 -15.02 -4.08 13.57
CA ALA A 256 -14.22 -2.87 13.53
C ALA A 256 -14.14 -2.28 12.11
N GLU A 257 -13.98 -3.12 11.09
CA GLU A 257 -13.98 -2.71 9.69
C GLU A 257 -15.33 -2.10 9.28
N PHE A 258 -16.46 -2.72 9.66
CA PHE A 258 -17.79 -2.12 9.41
C PHE A 258 -17.95 -0.75 10.07
N ALA A 259 -17.43 -0.58 11.29
CA ALA A 259 -17.47 0.72 11.97
C ALA A 259 -16.53 1.74 11.29
N TRP A 260 -15.34 1.32 10.86
CA TRP A 260 -14.41 2.14 10.09
C TRP A 260 -15.00 2.63 8.77
N MET A 261 -15.74 1.76 8.07
CA MET A 261 -16.41 2.08 6.81
C MET A 261 -17.47 3.18 6.95
N LYS A 262 -17.97 3.44 8.17
CA LYS A 262 -18.90 4.55 8.45
C LYS A 262 -18.22 5.90 8.57
N VAL A 263 -16.89 5.93 8.81
CA VAL A 263 -16.11 7.18 8.89
C VAL A 263 -15.86 7.74 7.48
N LYS A 264 -16.42 8.92 7.19
CA LYS A 264 -16.36 9.63 5.90
C LYS A 264 -15.59 10.95 5.94
N SER A 265 -15.03 11.29 7.10
CA SER A 265 -14.26 12.51 7.33
C SER A 265 -13.08 12.68 6.36
N PRO A 266 -12.70 13.91 5.98
CA PRO A 266 -11.46 14.20 5.23
C PRO A 266 -10.18 13.69 5.90
N LEU A 267 -10.21 13.48 7.22
CA LEU A 267 -9.10 12.91 7.98
C LEU A 267 -9.35 11.42 8.23
N GLN A 268 -8.70 10.54 7.50
CA GLN A 268 -8.91 9.10 7.62
C GLN A 268 -7.81 8.48 8.50
N VAL A 269 -8.17 7.50 9.31
CA VAL A 269 -7.21 6.73 10.12
C VAL A 269 -7.05 5.39 9.43
N GLY A 270 -5.80 4.95 9.22
CA GLY A 270 -5.50 3.63 8.69
C GLY A 270 -6.11 2.52 9.54
N HIS A 271 -6.57 1.45 8.89
CA HIS A 271 -7.01 0.23 9.56
C HIS A 271 -6.02 -0.89 9.22
N PRO A 272 -5.51 -1.66 10.20
CA PRO A 272 -4.58 -2.76 9.93
C PRO A 272 -5.27 -3.85 9.09
N LEU A 273 -4.81 -4.05 7.85
CA LEU A 273 -5.48 -4.93 6.89
C LEU A 273 -4.54 -5.80 6.07
N GLU A 274 -3.34 -5.31 5.78
CA GLU A 274 -2.43 -6.04 4.91
C GLU A 274 -1.67 -7.13 5.67
N TYR A 275 -1.32 -8.19 4.95
CA TYR A 275 -0.68 -9.39 5.49
C TYR A 275 0.40 -9.94 4.55
N TYR A 276 0.85 -9.14 3.58
CA TYR A 276 1.78 -9.57 2.54
C TYR A 276 3.15 -9.97 3.10
N GLU A 277 3.51 -9.48 4.28
CA GLU A 277 4.77 -9.79 4.94
C GLU A 277 4.81 -11.24 5.44
N ASP A 278 3.67 -11.83 5.80
CA ASP A 278 3.59 -13.19 6.28
C ASP A 278 3.13 -14.19 5.20
N ASN A 279 4.12 -14.82 4.59
CA ASN A 279 3.94 -15.81 3.52
C ASN A 279 3.16 -17.08 3.93
N TYR A 280 2.95 -17.36 5.22
CA TYR A 280 2.43 -18.66 5.66
C TYR A 280 1.06 -18.59 6.34
N THR A 281 0.91 -17.74 7.35
CA THR A 281 -0.35 -17.65 8.10
C THR A 281 -1.19 -16.43 7.74
N HIS A 282 -0.70 -15.59 6.81
CA HIS A 282 -1.33 -14.34 6.42
C HIS A 282 -1.68 -13.50 7.66
N ALA A 283 -0.75 -13.46 8.60
CA ALA A 283 -0.81 -12.64 9.79
C ALA A 283 -0.85 -11.16 9.39
N VAL A 284 -1.88 -10.43 9.82
CA VAL A 284 -2.05 -9.00 9.51
C VAL A 284 -0.98 -8.18 10.21
N ALA A 285 -0.25 -7.39 9.42
CA ALA A 285 0.79 -6.50 9.89
C ALA A 285 0.23 -5.30 10.66
N LEU A 286 1.07 -4.68 11.49
CA LEU A 286 0.66 -3.58 12.37
C LEU A 286 0.79 -2.24 11.64
N GLU A 287 -0.04 -2.04 10.62
CA GLU A 287 -0.19 -0.77 9.91
C GLU A 287 -0.95 0.23 10.75
N TRP A 288 -0.47 1.48 10.80
CA TRP A 288 -1.15 2.53 11.53
C TRP A 288 -0.76 3.90 11.03
N ASP A 289 -1.73 4.69 10.58
CA ASP A 289 -1.46 6.01 10.01
C ASP A 289 -2.67 6.95 10.08
N ILE A 290 -2.44 8.24 9.78
CA ILE A 290 -3.48 9.20 9.42
C ILE A 290 -3.23 9.66 7.99
N ARG A 291 -4.31 9.73 7.23
CA ARG A 291 -4.37 10.26 5.86
C ARG A 291 -5.22 11.51 5.89
N ILE A 292 -4.76 12.56 5.23
CA ILE A 292 -5.53 13.80 5.11
C ILE A 292 -5.86 14.04 3.66
N GLU A 293 -7.13 14.33 3.38
CA GLU A 293 -7.59 14.74 2.06
C GLU A 293 -6.74 15.91 1.54
N ASP A 294 -6.25 15.77 0.33
CA ASP A 294 -5.38 16.75 -0.32
C ASP A 294 -6.15 17.53 -1.37
N GLU A 295 -5.68 18.74 -1.69
CA GLU A 295 -6.26 19.55 -2.74
C GLU A 295 -6.01 18.90 -4.10
N ASN A 296 -7.10 18.64 -4.82
CA ASN A 296 -7.10 17.99 -6.12
C ASN A 296 -8.30 18.47 -6.95
N ASP A 297 -8.15 18.41 -8.27
CA ASP A 297 -9.18 18.77 -9.25
C ASP A 297 -9.93 17.52 -9.78
N PHE A 298 -9.80 16.38 -9.10
CA PHE A 298 -10.32 15.10 -9.60
C PHE A 298 -11.84 15.00 -9.39
N ASP A 299 -12.57 14.78 -10.47
CA ASP A 299 -14.02 14.60 -10.44
C ASP A 299 -14.38 13.13 -10.20
N VAL A 300 -14.47 12.77 -8.91
CA VAL A 300 -14.80 11.42 -8.45
C VAL A 300 -16.14 10.92 -8.99
N LEU A 301 -17.14 11.80 -9.09
CA LEU A 301 -18.49 11.43 -9.52
C LEU A 301 -18.53 11.14 -11.01
N LYS A 302 -17.87 11.99 -11.80
CA LYS A 302 -17.71 11.75 -13.24
C LYS A 302 -16.95 10.46 -13.49
N PHE A 303 -15.79 10.28 -12.86
CA PHE A 303 -14.96 9.10 -13.05
C PHE A 303 -15.70 7.81 -12.67
N GLY A 304 -16.41 7.81 -11.54
CA GLY A 304 -17.23 6.65 -11.14
C GLY A 304 -18.36 6.33 -12.13
N SER A 305 -18.88 7.33 -12.86
CA SER A 305 -19.90 7.12 -13.90
C SER A 305 -19.28 6.52 -15.16
N GLU A 306 -18.14 7.06 -15.62
CA GLU A 306 -17.36 6.53 -16.76
C GLU A 306 -16.95 5.07 -16.52
N ILE A 307 -16.53 4.74 -15.30
CA ILE A 307 -16.16 3.36 -14.91
C ILE A 307 -17.35 2.40 -15.05
N LYS A 308 -18.56 2.81 -14.67
CA LYS A 308 -19.78 2.00 -14.85
C LYS A 308 -20.11 1.81 -16.32
N GLU A 309 -20.09 2.90 -17.09
CA GLU A 309 -20.36 2.85 -18.53
C GLU A 309 -19.38 1.91 -19.25
N SER A 310 -18.10 1.96 -18.87
CA SER A 310 -17.06 1.08 -19.39
C SER A 310 -17.31 -0.38 -19.04
N PHE A 311 -17.63 -0.69 -17.79
CA PHE A 311 -17.96 -2.05 -17.37
C PHE A 311 -19.15 -2.60 -18.16
N GLU A 312 -20.25 -1.84 -18.24
CA GLU A 312 -21.45 -2.25 -18.97
C GLU A 312 -21.16 -2.48 -20.46
N HIS A 313 -20.30 -1.66 -21.07
CA HIS A 313 -19.93 -1.81 -22.46
C HIS A 313 -19.16 -3.11 -22.70
N VAL A 314 -18.13 -3.40 -21.88
CA VAL A 314 -17.38 -4.65 -21.98
C VAL A 314 -18.28 -5.85 -21.72
N TYR A 315 -19.09 -5.81 -20.65
CA TYR A 315 -20.02 -6.88 -20.28
C TYR A 315 -20.95 -7.27 -21.45
N LYS A 316 -21.51 -6.27 -22.14
CA LYS A 316 -22.36 -6.48 -23.32
C LYS A 316 -21.58 -7.02 -24.51
N ASN A 317 -20.37 -6.50 -24.76
CA ASN A 317 -19.55 -6.90 -25.92
C ASN A 317 -19.05 -8.34 -25.84
N ILE A 318 -18.71 -8.84 -24.64
CA ILE A 318 -18.32 -10.24 -24.45
C ILE A 318 -19.51 -11.20 -24.46
N GLY A 319 -20.74 -10.70 -24.52
CA GLY A 319 -21.97 -11.50 -24.56
C GLY A 319 -22.25 -12.25 -23.26
N LEU A 320 -21.87 -11.69 -22.10
CA LEU A 320 -22.13 -12.31 -20.80
C LEU A 320 -23.60 -12.09 -20.38
N GLU A 321 -24.25 -13.15 -19.90
CA GLU A 321 -25.65 -13.13 -19.43
C GLU A 321 -25.72 -13.57 -17.95
N ASP A 322 -25.04 -12.84 -17.07
CA ASP A 322 -25.06 -13.02 -15.61
C ASP A 322 -25.53 -11.73 -14.92
N CYS A 323 -26.84 -11.61 -14.68
CA CYS A 323 -27.46 -10.42 -14.11
C CYS A 323 -27.06 -10.16 -12.65
N GLU A 324 -26.72 -11.21 -11.89
CA GLU A 324 -26.32 -11.06 -10.49
C GLU A 324 -24.90 -10.48 -10.41
N LEU A 325 -23.96 -10.98 -11.25
CA LEU A 325 -22.64 -10.38 -11.39
C LEU A 325 -22.72 -8.90 -11.78
N GLU A 326 -23.51 -8.57 -12.82
CA GLU A 326 -23.66 -7.19 -13.28
C GLU A 326 -24.13 -6.28 -12.14
N LYS A 327 -25.17 -6.70 -11.42
CA LYS A 327 -25.73 -5.96 -10.29
C LYS A 327 -24.75 -5.81 -9.13
N GLU A 328 -24.00 -6.86 -8.80
CA GLU A 328 -23.01 -6.84 -7.72
C GLU A 328 -21.86 -5.88 -8.04
N VAL A 329 -21.31 -5.93 -9.26
CA VAL A 329 -20.23 -5.05 -9.71
C VAL A 329 -20.70 -3.59 -9.69
N LEU A 330 -21.86 -3.27 -10.28
CA LEU A 330 -22.40 -1.92 -10.29
C LEU A 330 -22.65 -1.38 -8.87
N SER A 331 -23.19 -2.22 -7.99
CA SER A 331 -23.36 -1.89 -6.56
C SER A 331 -22.03 -1.63 -5.86
N ASN A 332 -20.99 -2.42 -6.15
CA ASN A 332 -19.68 -2.24 -5.53
C ASN A 332 -18.98 -0.96 -6.01
N ILE A 333 -19.11 -0.61 -7.29
CA ILE A 333 -18.66 0.70 -7.80
C ILE A 333 -19.37 1.85 -7.05
N GLU A 334 -20.68 1.74 -6.81
CA GLU A 334 -21.45 2.76 -6.08
C GLU A 334 -21.07 2.92 -4.61
N LYS A 335 -20.80 1.82 -3.91
CA LYS A 335 -20.43 1.84 -2.49
C LYS A 335 -18.97 2.28 -2.27
N THR A 336 -18.16 2.26 -3.33
CA THR A 336 -16.74 2.57 -3.26
C THR A 336 -16.54 4.06 -2.94
N GLN A 337 -15.66 4.32 -1.98
CA GLN A 337 -15.31 5.67 -1.54
C GLN A 337 -13.89 5.96 -1.97
N LEU A 338 -13.68 7.01 -2.75
CA LEU A 338 -12.35 7.44 -3.14
C LEU A 338 -11.91 8.65 -2.32
N TYR A 339 -10.71 8.56 -1.75
CA TYR A 339 -10.04 9.64 -1.03
C TYR A 339 -8.73 9.97 -1.74
N ILE A 340 -8.66 11.17 -2.31
CA ILE A 340 -7.39 11.72 -2.78
C ILE A 340 -6.70 12.36 -1.58
N CYS A 341 -5.61 11.77 -1.11
CA CYS A 341 -5.04 12.14 0.17
C CYS A 341 -3.52 12.10 0.18
N THR A 342 -2.94 12.51 1.31
CA THR A 342 -1.52 12.30 1.61
C THR A 342 -1.38 11.63 2.98
N PRO A 343 -0.39 10.74 3.17
CA PRO A 343 -0.03 10.28 4.49
C PRO A 343 0.41 11.49 5.34
N MET A 344 -0.13 11.61 6.55
CA MET A 344 0.12 12.71 7.49
C MET A 344 1.07 12.27 8.62
N ILE A 345 0.73 11.17 9.30
CA ILE A 345 1.57 10.52 10.31
C ILE A 345 1.42 9.01 10.15
N PHE A 346 2.48 8.24 10.39
CA PHE A 346 2.50 6.79 10.13
C PHE A 346 3.43 6.03 11.09
N TYR A 347 3.14 4.75 11.33
CA TYR A 347 3.76 3.92 12.37
C TYR A 347 3.74 2.43 11.96
N GLY A 348 4.50 1.63 12.69
CA GLY A 348 4.56 0.18 12.53
C GLY A 348 5.06 -0.21 11.14
N ALA A 349 4.30 -1.06 10.45
CA ALA A 349 4.68 -1.58 9.14
C ALA A 349 4.90 -0.47 8.08
N GLU A 350 4.18 0.66 8.19
CA GLU A 350 4.31 1.81 7.28
C GLU A 350 5.71 2.47 7.33
N LEU A 351 6.50 2.24 8.39
CA LEU A 351 7.90 2.68 8.45
C LEU A 351 8.84 1.82 7.59
N LYS A 352 8.34 0.78 6.93
CA LYS A 352 9.05 -0.08 5.97
C LYS A 352 8.70 0.24 4.51
N GLY A 353 7.82 1.21 4.29
CA GLY A 353 7.38 1.66 2.98
C GLY A 353 5.95 2.16 3.05
N LEU A 354 5.64 3.21 2.28
CA LEU A 354 4.27 3.72 2.12
C LEU A 354 3.70 3.30 0.77
N PHE A 355 2.39 3.08 0.74
CA PHE A 355 1.65 2.75 -0.47
C PHE A 355 1.62 3.88 -1.50
N SER A 356 1.46 3.49 -2.78
CA SER A 356 1.18 4.44 -3.86
C SER A 356 -0.31 4.74 -4.00
N ALA A 357 -1.14 3.74 -3.74
CA ALA A 357 -2.56 3.78 -3.48
C ALA A 357 -2.92 2.53 -2.65
N GLN A 358 -4.10 2.50 -2.02
CA GLN A 358 -4.56 1.34 -1.26
C GLN A 358 -6.08 1.17 -1.42
N VAL A 359 -6.56 -0.07 -1.56
CA VAL A 359 -7.98 -0.42 -1.70
C VAL A 359 -8.39 -1.43 -0.66
N VAL A 360 -9.31 -1.04 0.22
CA VAL A 360 -9.56 -1.76 1.48
C VAL A 360 -11.00 -1.59 1.96
N PRO A 361 -11.60 -2.52 2.72
CA PRO A 361 -10.98 -3.72 3.28
C PRO A 361 -10.81 -4.83 2.25
N ASN A 362 -9.82 -5.69 2.49
CA ASN A 362 -9.56 -6.90 1.70
C ASN A 362 -10.63 -7.97 1.93
N ASP A 363 -11.31 -7.93 3.09
CA ASP A 363 -12.38 -8.87 3.45
C ASP A 363 -13.55 -8.83 2.45
N GLU A 364 -13.80 -9.93 1.72
CA GLU A 364 -14.92 -10.03 0.79
C GLU A 364 -16.30 -9.91 1.47
N PHE A 365 -16.43 -10.43 2.70
CA PHE A 365 -17.69 -10.35 3.44
C PHE A 365 -18.02 -8.93 3.91
N VAL A 366 -17.01 -8.16 4.33
CA VAL A 366 -17.20 -6.75 4.68
C VAL A 366 -17.37 -5.92 3.43
N SER A 367 -16.53 -6.10 2.41
CA SER A 367 -16.52 -5.27 1.20
C SER A 367 -17.77 -5.48 0.33
N SER A 368 -18.31 -6.68 0.21
CA SER A 368 -19.60 -6.94 -0.48
C SER A 368 -20.77 -6.16 0.17
N LYS A 369 -20.71 -5.97 1.50
CA LYS A 369 -21.77 -5.29 2.26
C LYS A 369 -21.57 -3.78 2.35
N ALA A 370 -20.35 -3.33 2.62
CA ALA A 370 -20.04 -1.94 2.93
C ALA A 370 -19.31 -1.17 1.82
N GLY A 371 -18.92 -1.86 0.73
CA GLY A 371 -18.04 -1.32 -0.31
C GLY A 371 -16.58 -1.31 0.10
N LYS A 372 -15.76 -0.59 -0.67
CA LYS A 372 -14.33 -0.37 -0.36
C LYS A 372 -14.04 1.13 -0.19
N LYS A 373 -12.91 1.45 0.43
CA LYS A 373 -12.24 2.74 0.40
C LYS A 373 -11.00 2.61 -0.46
N ILE A 374 -10.86 3.51 -1.42
CA ILE A 374 -9.67 3.71 -2.23
C ILE A 374 -8.95 4.95 -1.69
N PHE A 375 -7.69 4.82 -1.34
CA PHE A 375 -6.83 5.92 -0.94
C PHE A 375 -5.79 6.14 -2.03
N ALA A 376 -5.87 7.27 -2.71
CA ALA A 376 -4.99 7.62 -3.81
C ALA A 376 -4.05 8.75 -3.38
N PHE A 377 -2.74 8.49 -3.42
CA PHE A 377 -1.72 9.39 -2.88
C PHE A 377 -1.07 10.27 -3.96
N ILE A 378 -1.87 10.90 -4.83
CA ILE A 378 -1.44 11.57 -6.07
C ILE A 378 -0.23 12.52 -5.85
N ASN A 379 -0.39 13.53 -5.00
CA ASN A 379 0.65 14.53 -4.76
C ASN A 379 1.87 13.91 -4.06
N PHE A 380 1.65 12.92 -3.19
CA PHE A 380 2.72 12.21 -2.53
C PHE A 380 3.58 11.43 -3.55
N VAL A 381 2.96 10.70 -4.47
CA VAL A 381 3.67 9.95 -5.52
C VAL A 381 4.34 10.90 -6.50
N TYR A 382 3.70 12.01 -6.89
CA TYR A 382 4.28 13.03 -7.77
C TYR A 382 5.58 13.61 -7.21
N GLU A 383 5.57 14.07 -5.97
CA GLU A 383 6.77 14.66 -5.35
C GLU A 383 7.86 13.62 -5.13
N ASN A 384 7.52 12.38 -4.80
CA ASN A 384 8.51 11.29 -4.71
C ASN A 384 9.10 10.94 -6.07
N ALA A 385 8.34 11.07 -7.17
CA ALA A 385 8.85 10.84 -8.50
C ALA A 385 9.86 11.91 -8.93
N LYS A 386 9.63 13.18 -8.55
CA LYS A 386 10.54 14.32 -8.84
C LYS A 386 11.88 14.23 -8.11
N THR A 387 11.89 13.70 -6.89
CA THR A 387 13.12 13.64 -6.06
C THR A 387 14.01 12.45 -6.39
N LYS A 388 13.49 11.43 -7.06
CA LYS A 388 14.26 10.24 -7.43
C LYS A 388 15.38 10.59 -8.41
N PRO A 389 16.62 10.12 -8.16
CA PRO A 389 17.72 10.32 -9.09
C PRO A 389 17.48 9.57 -10.40
N PHE A 390 18.01 10.11 -11.49
CA PHE A 390 17.96 9.44 -12.79
C PHE A 390 18.89 8.22 -12.79
N MET A 391 18.33 7.04 -13.01
CA MET A 391 19.07 5.76 -12.95
C MET A 391 19.71 5.45 -14.30
N LYS A 392 20.98 5.02 -14.30
CA LYS A 392 21.72 4.64 -15.52
C LYS A 392 21.01 3.56 -16.35
N ILE A 393 20.41 2.56 -15.69
CA ILE A 393 19.70 1.48 -16.37
C ILE A 393 18.56 2.00 -17.25
N SER A 394 17.92 3.11 -16.89
CA SER A 394 16.87 3.71 -17.71
C SER A 394 17.41 4.15 -19.08
N SER A 395 18.60 4.74 -19.13
CA SER A 395 19.25 5.11 -20.40
C SER A 395 19.87 3.95 -21.17
N GLU A 396 20.00 2.77 -20.56
CA GLU A 396 20.43 1.54 -21.24
C GLU A 396 19.26 0.79 -21.88
N VAL A 397 18.04 0.99 -21.36
CA VAL A 397 16.82 0.30 -21.81
C VAL A 397 15.99 1.16 -22.77
N PHE A 398 15.86 2.45 -22.49
CA PHE A 398 14.97 3.36 -23.22
C PHE A 398 15.76 4.37 -24.05
N ASP A 399 15.25 4.65 -25.24
CA ASP A 399 15.77 5.72 -26.09
C ASP A 399 15.60 7.10 -25.44
N LYS A 400 16.52 8.02 -25.76
CA LYS A 400 16.56 9.37 -25.19
C LYS A 400 15.25 10.14 -25.38
N GLU A 401 14.64 10.05 -26.56
CA GLU A 401 13.40 10.77 -26.87
C GLU A 401 12.23 10.31 -25.99
N PHE A 402 12.10 9.00 -25.77
CA PHE A 402 11.09 8.42 -24.88
C PHE A 402 11.29 8.89 -23.43
N LEU A 403 12.55 8.88 -22.95
CA LEU A 403 12.90 9.36 -21.62
C LEU A 403 12.65 10.86 -21.44
N ASP A 404 13.01 11.67 -22.45
CA ASP A 404 12.80 13.11 -22.43
C ASP A 404 11.31 13.46 -22.40
N PHE A 405 10.46 12.71 -23.12
CA PHE A 405 9.01 12.85 -23.08
C PHE A 405 8.45 12.66 -21.66
N GLY A 406 8.77 11.53 -21.01
CA GLY A 406 8.34 11.27 -19.64
C GLY A 406 8.87 12.28 -18.62
N ARG A 407 10.11 12.75 -18.79
CA ARG A 407 10.71 13.78 -17.93
C ARG A 407 10.04 15.14 -18.14
N ASN A 408 9.70 15.50 -19.37
CA ASN A 408 9.01 16.74 -19.65
C ASN A 408 7.65 16.79 -18.93
N ILE A 409 6.91 15.69 -18.96
CA ILE A 409 5.65 15.56 -18.22
C ILE A 409 5.88 15.72 -16.71
N LEU A 410 6.82 14.95 -16.15
CA LEU A 410 7.11 14.95 -14.71
C LEU A 410 7.49 16.34 -14.18
N PHE A 411 8.36 17.08 -14.88
CA PHE A 411 8.92 18.34 -14.36
C PHE A 411 8.19 19.60 -14.80
N TYR A 412 7.47 19.57 -15.94
CA TYR A 412 6.87 20.78 -16.52
C TYR A 412 5.37 20.68 -16.78
N GLN A 413 4.77 19.49 -16.65
CA GLN A 413 3.33 19.29 -16.94
C GLN A 413 2.63 18.54 -15.79
N GLU A 414 2.71 19.09 -14.57
CA GLU A 414 2.11 18.52 -13.36
C GLU A 414 0.65 18.07 -13.56
N LYS A 415 -0.18 18.89 -14.23
CA LYS A 415 -1.59 18.56 -14.49
C LYS A 415 -1.75 17.28 -15.34
N ILE A 416 -0.94 17.13 -16.38
CA ILE A 416 -0.94 15.93 -17.23
C ILE A 416 -0.45 14.73 -16.44
N TRP A 417 0.61 14.89 -15.65
CA TRP A 417 1.12 13.80 -14.81
C TRP A 417 0.05 13.26 -13.84
N LYS A 418 -0.68 14.16 -13.16
CA LYS A 418 -1.74 13.77 -12.22
C LYS A 418 -2.90 13.06 -12.93
N ARG A 419 -3.31 13.55 -14.10
CA ARG A 419 -4.35 12.91 -14.93
C ARG A 419 -3.92 11.54 -15.47
N VAL A 420 -2.63 11.34 -15.77
CA VAL A 420 -2.11 10.00 -16.08
C VAL A 420 -2.23 9.08 -14.87
N TYR A 421 -1.89 9.55 -13.67
CA TYR A 421 -2.06 8.76 -12.44
C TYR A 421 -3.53 8.40 -12.16
N GLU A 422 -4.47 9.31 -12.45
CA GLU A 422 -5.92 9.02 -12.35
C GLU A 422 -6.31 7.83 -13.23
N VAL A 423 -5.75 7.72 -14.45
CA VAL A 423 -5.98 6.57 -15.33
C VAL A 423 -5.24 5.33 -14.84
N SER A 424 -3.92 5.42 -14.66
CA SER A 424 -3.05 4.25 -14.45
C SER A 424 -3.14 3.65 -13.06
N THR A 425 -3.46 4.46 -12.04
CA THR A 425 -3.48 4.03 -10.64
C THR A 425 -4.89 4.02 -10.09
N ILE A 426 -5.63 5.13 -10.15
CA ILE A 426 -7.02 5.12 -9.67
C ILE A 426 -7.88 4.19 -10.55
N GLY A 427 -7.69 4.24 -11.88
CA GLY A 427 -8.34 3.30 -12.79
C GLY A 427 -7.97 1.83 -12.53
N HIS A 428 -6.72 1.54 -12.14
CA HIS A 428 -6.32 0.20 -11.71
C HIS A 428 -7.12 -0.26 -10.47
N GLU A 429 -7.23 0.60 -9.47
CA GLU A 429 -7.99 0.28 -8.24
C GLU A 429 -9.48 0.02 -8.49
N PHE A 430 -10.10 0.74 -9.44
CA PHE A 430 -11.47 0.44 -9.88
C PHE A 430 -11.53 -0.81 -10.76
N GLY A 431 -10.49 -1.08 -11.54
CA GLY A 431 -10.38 -2.29 -12.36
C GLY A 431 -10.44 -3.57 -11.53
N HIS A 432 -9.97 -3.57 -10.28
CA HIS A 432 -10.16 -4.69 -9.36
C HIS A 432 -11.64 -5.05 -9.12
N ILE A 433 -12.56 -4.10 -9.29
CA ILE A 433 -14.00 -4.32 -9.09
C ILE A 433 -14.62 -5.01 -10.32
N PHE A 434 -14.00 -4.91 -11.51
CA PHE A 434 -14.54 -5.49 -12.73
C PHE A 434 -14.61 -7.01 -12.63
N PHE A 435 -15.78 -7.56 -13.00
CA PHE A 435 -16.04 -9.00 -13.07
C PHE A 435 -15.79 -9.77 -11.76
N ILE A 436 -15.88 -9.10 -10.60
CA ILE A 436 -15.81 -9.75 -9.28
C ILE A 436 -17.21 -9.79 -8.66
N ALA A 437 -17.78 -11.00 -8.62
CA ALA A 437 -18.95 -11.35 -7.81
C ALA A 437 -18.52 -12.05 -6.50
N ASN A 438 -19.49 -12.30 -5.62
CA ASN A 438 -19.30 -13.15 -4.44
C ASN A 438 -18.61 -14.49 -4.80
N ASP A 439 -17.60 -14.86 -4.01
CA ASP A 439 -16.78 -16.08 -4.16
C ASP A 439 -15.90 -16.17 -5.44
N THR A 440 -15.76 -15.09 -6.24
CA THR A 440 -14.92 -15.12 -7.46
C THR A 440 -13.46 -15.42 -7.13
N GLU A 441 -12.86 -14.66 -6.22
CA GLU A 441 -11.48 -14.88 -5.79
C GLU A 441 -11.34 -16.28 -5.19
N LYS A 442 -12.22 -16.65 -4.24
CA LYS A 442 -12.22 -17.97 -3.61
C LYS A 442 -12.25 -19.10 -4.64
N THR A 443 -13.08 -19.00 -5.67
CA THR A 443 -13.25 -20.03 -6.70
C THR A 443 -12.05 -20.10 -7.63
N MET A 444 -11.58 -18.96 -8.14
CA MET A 444 -10.44 -18.91 -9.06
C MET A 444 -9.12 -19.25 -8.36
N ASN A 445 -9.00 -18.89 -7.07
CA ASN A 445 -7.80 -19.10 -6.29
C ASN A 445 -7.64 -20.55 -5.78
N GLN A 446 -8.59 -21.45 -6.07
CA GLN A 446 -8.41 -22.89 -5.80
C GLN A 446 -7.14 -23.46 -6.46
N SER A 447 -6.75 -22.89 -7.60
CA SER A 447 -5.52 -23.24 -8.34
C SER A 447 -4.29 -22.43 -7.92
N GLY A 448 -4.46 -21.38 -7.09
CA GLY A 448 -3.39 -20.47 -6.66
C GLY A 448 -2.97 -19.40 -7.69
N PHE A 449 -3.64 -19.33 -8.85
CA PHE A 449 -3.24 -18.43 -9.94
C PHE A 449 -4.11 -17.18 -10.12
N PHE A 450 -5.15 -16.98 -9.29
CA PHE A 450 -6.07 -15.84 -9.40
C PHE A 450 -5.31 -14.50 -9.42
N LYS A 451 -4.42 -14.28 -8.45
CA LYS A 451 -3.66 -13.03 -8.37
C LYS A 451 -2.81 -12.75 -9.61
N ASN A 452 -2.33 -13.79 -10.30
CA ASN A 452 -1.51 -13.63 -11.50
C ASN A 452 -2.27 -13.04 -12.70
N ILE A 453 -3.61 -13.13 -12.73
CA ILE A 453 -4.42 -12.47 -13.75
C ILE A 453 -5.10 -11.19 -13.22
N GLU A 454 -5.31 -11.10 -11.91
CA GLU A 454 -6.02 -10.01 -11.27
C GLU A 454 -5.35 -8.64 -11.49
N GLU A 455 -4.02 -8.55 -11.36
CA GLU A 455 -3.29 -7.30 -11.59
C GLU A 455 -3.37 -6.81 -13.05
N TYR A 456 -3.35 -7.75 -14.00
CA TYR A 456 -3.58 -7.44 -15.41
C TYR A 456 -5.00 -6.93 -15.66
N LYS A 457 -5.99 -7.61 -15.08
CA LYS A 457 -7.41 -7.20 -15.16
C LYS A 457 -7.61 -5.82 -14.56
N ALA A 458 -7.00 -5.54 -13.41
CA ALA A 458 -7.06 -4.26 -12.73
C ALA A 458 -6.51 -3.12 -13.60
N THR A 459 -5.25 -3.22 -14.03
CA THR A 459 -4.64 -2.21 -14.90
C THR A 459 -5.41 -2.04 -16.21
N THR A 460 -5.84 -3.15 -16.83
CA THR A 460 -6.57 -3.12 -18.10
C THR A 460 -7.98 -2.56 -17.93
N GLY A 461 -8.65 -2.77 -16.79
CA GLY A 461 -9.93 -2.12 -16.48
C GLY A 461 -9.80 -0.58 -16.47
N GLY A 462 -8.71 -0.06 -15.89
CA GLY A 462 -8.38 1.37 -15.96
C GLY A 462 -8.11 1.86 -17.39
N LEU A 463 -7.37 1.08 -18.19
CA LEU A 463 -7.08 1.40 -19.60
C LEU A 463 -8.34 1.37 -20.48
N ILE A 464 -9.20 0.37 -20.32
CA ILE A 464 -10.47 0.27 -21.05
C ILE A 464 -11.35 1.47 -20.74
N ASN A 465 -11.42 1.87 -19.46
CA ASN A 465 -12.14 3.09 -19.09
C ASN A 465 -11.58 4.31 -19.81
N PHE A 466 -10.26 4.42 -19.90
CA PHE A 466 -9.63 5.49 -20.68
C PHE A 466 -9.96 5.40 -22.17
N PHE A 467 -9.89 4.22 -22.80
CA PHE A 467 -10.15 4.01 -24.22
C PHE A 467 -11.58 4.41 -24.66
N TYR A 468 -12.58 4.19 -23.81
CA TYR A 468 -13.94 4.61 -24.09
C TYR A 468 -14.21 6.10 -23.80
N HIS A 469 -13.32 6.77 -23.07
CA HIS A 469 -13.48 8.16 -22.61
C HIS A 469 -12.22 8.99 -22.88
N GLU A 470 -11.57 8.76 -24.03
CA GLU A 470 -10.26 9.33 -24.34
C GLU A 470 -10.26 10.85 -24.35
N GLN A 471 -9.11 11.40 -23.97
CA GLN A 471 -8.82 12.81 -24.08
C GLN A 471 -7.50 12.98 -24.81
N ASP A 472 -7.51 13.75 -25.90
CA ASP A 472 -6.39 13.85 -26.85
C ASP A 472 -5.05 14.18 -26.17
N ASP A 473 -5.09 15.03 -25.14
CA ASP A 473 -3.89 15.45 -24.39
C ASP A 473 -3.32 14.36 -23.47
N LEU A 474 -4.05 13.26 -23.26
CA LEU A 474 -3.66 12.14 -22.41
C LEU A 474 -3.27 10.87 -23.16
N ILE A 475 -3.58 10.75 -24.46
CA ILE A 475 -3.30 9.55 -25.27
C ILE A 475 -1.83 9.11 -25.15
N MET A 476 -0.91 9.97 -25.58
CA MET A 476 0.52 9.64 -25.55
C MET A 476 1.09 9.59 -24.12
N PRO A 477 0.70 10.48 -23.17
CA PRO A 477 1.10 10.36 -21.77
C PRO A 477 0.72 9.03 -21.09
N VAL A 478 -0.51 8.56 -21.25
CA VAL A 478 -0.98 7.28 -20.71
C VAL A 478 -0.24 6.13 -21.39
N PHE A 479 -0.08 6.20 -22.71
CA PHE A 479 0.64 5.17 -23.45
C PHE A 479 2.12 5.06 -23.04
N HIS A 480 2.79 6.19 -22.81
CA HIS A 480 4.14 6.22 -22.28
C HIS A 480 4.21 5.58 -20.88
N GLU A 481 3.26 5.88 -19.99
CA GLU A 481 3.20 5.28 -18.65
C GLU A 481 3.05 3.75 -18.73
N LEU A 482 2.11 3.27 -19.55
CA LEU A 482 1.87 1.85 -19.77
C LEU A 482 3.12 1.11 -20.27
N ILE A 483 3.77 1.61 -21.34
CA ILE A 483 5.00 1.00 -21.88
C ILE A 483 6.08 0.93 -20.81
N LYS A 484 6.29 2.04 -20.10
CA LYS A 484 7.30 2.14 -19.04
C LYS A 484 6.98 1.20 -17.88
N ARG A 485 5.71 1.08 -17.49
CA ARG A 485 5.24 0.16 -16.45
C ARG A 485 5.53 -1.28 -16.87
N ALA A 486 5.01 -1.73 -18.01
CA ALA A 486 5.17 -3.09 -18.51
C ALA A 486 6.64 -3.54 -18.56
N ILE A 487 7.54 -2.69 -19.06
CA ILE A 487 8.99 -2.97 -19.08
C ILE A 487 9.58 -2.96 -17.67
N GLY A 488 9.18 -2.00 -16.82
CA GLY A 488 9.66 -1.89 -15.44
C GLY A 488 9.30 -3.11 -14.57
N LEU A 489 8.14 -3.70 -14.80
CA LEU A 489 7.65 -4.89 -14.09
C LEU A 489 8.53 -6.13 -14.29
N ILE A 490 9.37 -6.17 -15.35
CA ILE A 490 10.39 -7.22 -15.54
C ILE A 490 11.36 -7.28 -14.35
N SER A 491 11.60 -6.16 -13.66
CA SER A 491 12.49 -6.14 -12.47
C SER A 491 12.03 -7.07 -11.34
N TRP A 492 10.77 -7.52 -11.37
CA TRP A 492 10.15 -8.39 -10.37
C TRP A 492 10.16 -9.88 -10.72
N GLN A 493 10.78 -10.27 -11.84
CA GLN A 493 10.89 -11.67 -12.30
C GLN A 493 11.43 -12.69 -11.27
N ARG A 494 12.13 -12.22 -10.23
CA ARG A 494 12.78 -13.04 -9.19
C ARG A 494 12.35 -12.66 -7.77
N VAL A 495 11.24 -11.94 -7.65
CA VAL A 495 10.68 -11.51 -6.36
C VAL A 495 9.31 -12.17 -6.25
N ASP A 496 9.23 -13.25 -5.47
CA ASP A 496 8.05 -14.12 -5.44
C ASP A 496 6.81 -13.39 -4.90
N GLU A 497 7.00 -12.47 -3.95
CA GLU A 497 5.93 -11.70 -3.30
C GLU A 497 5.18 -10.77 -4.28
N VAL A 498 5.84 -10.34 -5.36
CA VAL A 498 5.28 -9.44 -6.39
C VAL A 498 5.17 -10.12 -7.76
N ARG A 499 5.13 -11.46 -7.79
CA ARG A 499 4.89 -12.26 -9.01
C ARG A 499 3.59 -11.88 -9.75
N PRO A 500 2.48 -11.53 -9.09
CA PRO A 500 1.26 -11.05 -9.78
C PRO A 500 1.54 -9.92 -10.77
N TYR A 501 2.25 -8.90 -10.31
CA TYR A 501 2.63 -7.77 -11.14
C TYR A 501 3.66 -8.10 -12.23
N TYR A 502 4.59 -9.02 -11.97
CA TYR A 502 5.46 -9.52 -13.05
C TYR A 502 4.61 -10.17 -14.16
N THR A 503 3.57 -10.92 -13.79
CA THR A 503 2.66 -11.56 -14.75
C THR A 503 1.84 -10.52 -15.52
N GLU A 504 1.34 -9.47 -14.85
CA GLU A 504 0.76 -8.30 -15.51
C GLU A 504 1.70 -7.76 -16.58
N GLY A 505 2.95 -7.47 -16.21
CA GLY A 505 3.96 -6.97 -17.11
C GLY A 505 4.17 -7.87 -18.34
N LEU A 506 4.23 -9.18 -18.15
CA LEU A 506 4.37 -10.13 -19.26
C LEU A 506 3.19 -10.09 -20.24
N ILE A 507 1.95 -9.97 -19.74
CA ILE A 507 0.77 -9.93 -20.60
C ILE A 507 0.74 -8.62 -21.40
N HIS A 508 0.97 -7.47 -20.76
CA HIS A 508 1.06 -6.19 -21.48
C HIS A 508 2.23 -6.16 -22.47
N LEU A 509 3.39 -6.72 -22.11
CA LEU A 509 4.52 -6.85 -23.03
C LEU A 509 4.15 -7.68 -24.26
N SER A 510 3.40 -8.78 -24.08
CA SER A 510 2.92 -9.60 -25.21
C SER A 510 2.11 -8.76 -26.20
N LEU A 511 1.14 -7.99 -25.70
CA LEU A 511 0.31 -7.09 -26.51
C LEU A 511 1.14 -5.98 -27.18
N LEU A 512 2.13 -5.43 -26.47
CA LEU A 512 3.03 -4.39 -26.99
C LEU A 512 3.97 -4.93 -28.08
N PHE A 513 4.41 -6.18 -28.01
CA PHE A 513 5.18 -6.82 -29.08
C PHE A 513 4.28 -7.18 -30.28
N GLU A 514 3.07 -7.69 -30.03
CA GLU A 514 2.11 -8.07 -31.07
C GLU A 514 1.61 -6.85 -31.88
N SER A 515 1.44 -5.71 -31.23
CA SER A 515 1.13 -4.42 -31.88
C SER A 515 2.32 -3.74 -32.57
N GLU A 516 3.51 -4.36 -32.53
CA GLU A 516 4.77 -3.80 -33.04
C GLU A 516 5.19 -2.49 -32.35
N VAL A 517 4.62 -2.17 -31.18
CA VAL A 517 5.04 -1.02 -30.36
C VAL A 517 6.44 -1.26 -29.83
N LEU A 518 6.70 -2.48 -29.36
CA LEU A 518 8.02 -2.93 -28.93
C LEU A 518 8.62 -3.86 -29.96
N ILE A 519 9.89 -3.63 -30.28
CA ILE A 519 10.69 -4.49 -31.15
C ILE A 519 12.02 -4.73 -30.44
N PHE A 520 12.42 -6.01 -30.32
CA PHE A 520 13.71 -6.36 -29.74
C PHE A 520 14.66 -6.86 -30.82
N GLU A 521 15.65 -6.04 -31.19
CA GLU A 521 16.59 -6.30 -32.27
C GLU A 521 18.01 -5.93 -31.86
N ASN A 522 18.98 -6.77 -32.22
CA ASN A 522 20.40 -6.52 -31.97
C ASN A 522 20.72 -6.21 -30.49
N ASN A 523 20.06 -6.91 -29.56
CA ASN A 523 20.14 -6.69 -28.10
C ASN A 523 19.68 -5.31 -27.63
N ASN A 524 18.92 -4.56 -28.44
CA ASN A 524 18.32 -3.29 -28.06
C ASN A 524 16.81 -3.37 -28.18
N LEU A 525 16.13 -2.69 -27.25
CA LEU A 525 14.69 -2.50 -27.31
C LEU A 525 14.41 -1.21 -28.07
N LYS A 526 13.69 -1.30 -29.18
CA LYS A 526 13.15 -0.16 -29.92
C LYS A 526 11.69 0.04 -29.56
N ILE A 527 11.29 1.30 -29.38
CA ILE A 527 9.93 1.70 -29.06
C ILE A 527 9.36 2.55 -30.21
N ASN A 528 8.36 2.03 -30.92
CA ASN A 528 7.60 2.79 -31.91
C ASN A 528 6.54 3.62 -31.17
N PHE A 529 6.95 4.81 -30.70
CA PHE A 529 6.13 5.69 -29.87
C PHE A 529 5.39 6.75 -30.70
N ASP A 530 4.29 6.35 -31.34
CA ASP A 530 3.42 7.22 -32.14
C ASP A 530 1.94 6.81 -32.07
N LEU A 531 1.06 7.67 -32.58
CA LEU A 531 -0.39 7.44 -32.57
C LEU A 531 -0.82 6.20 -33.36
N GLY A 532 -0.13 5.85 -34.46
CA GLY A 532 -0.49 4.69 -35.26
C GLY A 532 -0.27 3.39 -34.50
N HIS A 533 0.83 3.29 -33.76
CA HIS A 533 1.13 2.15 -32.91
C HIS A 533 0.29 2.12 -31.63
N TYR A 534 -0.10 3.28 -31.10
CA TYR A 534 -1.10 3.37 -30.05
C TYR A 534 -2.44 2.74 -30.47
N GLU A 535 -2.97 3.11 -31.64
CA GLU A 535 -4.24 2.54 -32.14
C GLU A 535 -4.16 1.03 -32.36
N LYS A 536 -3.04 0.52 -32.91
CA LYS A 536 -2.81 -0.93 -33.02
C LYS A 536 -2.85 -1.63 -31.66
N PHE A 537 -2.19 -1.05 -30.65
CA PHE A 537 -2.20 -1.61 -29.29
C PHE A 537 -3.61 -1.59 -28.67
N LYS A 538 -4.32 -0.46 -28.84
CA LYS A 538 -5.69 -0.28 -28.36
C LYS A 538 -6.64 -1.31 -29.00
N GLU A 539 -6.57 -1.51 -30.31
CA GLU A 539 -7.37 -2.49 -31.05
C GLU A 539 -7.12 -3.93 -30.57
N LEU A 540 -5.88 -4.29 -30.22
CA LEU A 540 -5.57 -5.61 -29.66
C LEU A 540 -6.05 -5.78 -28.21
N THR A 541 -6.24 -4.69 -27.48
CA THR A 541 -6.60 -4.72 -26.05
C THR A 541 -8.12 -4.75 -25.84
N LEU A 542 -8.89 -4.12 -26.73
CA LEU A 542 -10.35 -4.10 -26.75
C LEU A 542 -10.93 -5.38 -27.40
#